data_AF-A0A8H3XD56-F1
#
_entry.id   AF-A0A8H3XD56-F1
#
_cell.length_a   1.000
_cell.length_b   1.000
_cell.length_c   1.000
_cell.angle_alpha   90.00
_cell.angle_beta   90.00
_cell.angle_gamma   90.00
#
_symmetry.space_group_name_H-M   'P 1'
#
loop_
_entity.id
_entity.type
_entity.pdbx_description
1 polymer ?
#
loop_
_entity_poly.entity_id
_entity_poly.type
_entity_poly.pdbx_seq_one_letter_code
_entity_poly.pdbx_strand_id
1 'polypeptide(L)'
;MNSDTSQTITRIADDSEMIDETIHHKFMRQALIIAQEAYDSQEVPVGCVFVLDGETIIGSGRNRTNETCNGTRHAELEAVDSILSTNKYTSYIFRRCTLYVTVEPCVMCAYALRQLGMMIL
;
A
#
# COMPACT_ATOMS: atom_id res chain seq x y z
N MET A 1 2.39 22.40 57.27
CA MET A 1 0.96 22.68 57.07
C MET A 1 0.52 21.89 55.85
N ASN A 2 -0.25 20.81 56.10
CA ASN A 2 -1.31 20.17 55.31
C ASN A 2 -1.19 20.13 53.76
N SER A 3 -1.47 19.04 53.04
CA SER A 3 -2.11 17.77 53.35
C SER A 3 -2.06 16.84 52.11
N ASP A 4 -2.44 15.58 52.34
CA ASP A 4 -3.11 14.66 51.41
C ASP A 4 -2.30 13.86 50.37
N THR A 5 -2.04 12.62 50.76
CA THR A 5 -2.11 11.42 49.93
C THR A 5 -3.33 11.43 49.00
N SER A 6 -3.12 11.75 47.73
CA SER A 6 -3.86 11.15 46.62
C SER A 6 -3.12 11.40 45.32
N GLN A 7 -2.67 10.30 44.69
CA GLN A 7 -2.35 10.10 43.26
C GLN A 7 -1.16 9.15 43.08
N THR A 8 -1.35 7.91 43.54
CA THR A 8 -0.94 6.75 42.75
C THR A 8 -1.88 6.67 41.55
N ILE A 9 -1.37 6.27 40.37
CA ILE A 9 -2.05 6.15 39.04
C ILE A 9 -1.98 7.49 38.28
N THR A 10 -1.08 7.69 37.30
CA THR A 10 -0.91 6.91 36.05
C THR A 10 0.56 6.87 35.63
N ARG A 11 1.13 5.66 35.62
CA ARG A 11 2.27 5.31 34.78
C ARG A 11 1.74 5.09 33.37
N ILE A 12 1.96 6.03 32.45
CA ILE A 12 2.29 5.79 31.04
C ILE A 12 3.10 7.02 30.61
N ALA A 13 4.36 7.07 31.05
CA ALA A 13 5.38 7.77 30.31
C ALA A 13 6.05 6.66 29.50
N ASP A 14 5.54 6.41 28.29
CA ASP A 14 6.18 5.48 27.36
C ASP A 14 6.33 6.19 26.01
N ASP A 15 7.52 6.74 25.82
CA ASP A 15 8.33 6.47 24.65
C ASP A 15 7.67 6.74 23.29
N SER A 16 7.60 8.02 22.91
CA SER A 16 7.78 8.35 21.48
C SER A 16 9.26 8.18 21.14
N GLU A 17 9.76 6.95 21.22
CA GLU A 17 10.99 6.57 20.53
C GLU A 17 10.78 6.98 19.06
N MET A 18 11.72 7.78 18.54
CA MET A 18 11.82 8.10 17.13
C MET A 18 12.01 6.78 16.39
N ILE A 19 10.90 6.17 15.96
CA ILE A 19 10.94 5.00 15.09
C ILE A 19 11.60 5.49 13.80
N ASP A 20 12.83 5.05 13.56
CA ASP A 20 13.44 5.06 12.25
C ASP A 20 12.51 4.24 11.33
N GLU A 21 11.52 4.92 10.74
CA GLU A 21 10.50 4.27 9.94
C GLU A 21 11.20 3.74 8.69
N THR A 22 11.43 2.43 8.66
CA THR A 22 12.10 1.79 7.54
C THR A 22 11.43 2.21 6.23
N ILE A 23 12.21 2.34 5.16
CA ILE A 23 11.67 2.79 3.87
C ILE A 23 10.46 1.94 3.41
N HIS A 24 10.45 0.66 3.77
CA HIS A 24 9.34 -0.26 3.55
C HIS A 24 8.08 0.11 4.33
N HIS A 25 8.20 0.52 5.60
CA HIS A 25 7.06 0.97 6.41
C HIS A 25 6.40 2.20 5.78
N LYS A 26 7.18 3.15 5.27
CA LYS A 26 6.65 4.32 4.57
C LYS A 26 5.80 3.94 3.35
N PHE A 27 6.26 3.01 2.53
CA PHE A 27 5.51 2.56 1.35
C PHE A 27 4.29 1.70 1.71
N MET A 28 4.41 0.82 2.71
CA MET A 28 3.28 0.05 3.22
C MET A 28 2.21 0.95 3.85
N ARG A 29 2.61 2.00 4.57
CA ARG A 29 1.68 2.98 5.11
C ARG A 29 0.91 3.69 4.00
N GLN A 30 1.55 4.00 2.89
CA GLN A 30 0.85 4.54 1.72
C GLN A 30 -0.16 3.53 1.14
N ALA A 31 0.21 2.26 1.02
CA ALA A 31 -0.70 1.21 0.56
C ALA A 31 -1.92 1.03 1.49
N LEU A 32 -1.73 1.18 2.81
CA LEU A 32 -2.80 1.14 3.80
C LEU A 32 -3.74 2.34 3.71
N ILE A 33 -3.23 3.54 3.44
CA ILE A 33 -4.07 4.73 3.17
C ILE A 33 -4.97 4.47 1.96
N ILE A 34 -4.41 3.91 0.88
CA ILE A 34 -5.17 3.58 -0.33
C ILE A 34 -6.20 2.45 -0.08
N ALA A 35 -5.87 1.48 0.77
CA ALA A 35 -6.82 0.45 1.19
C ALA A 35 -7.99 1.03 2.00
N GLN A 36 -7.73 2.05 2.83
CA GLN A 36 -8.77 2.79 3.54
C GLN A 36 -9.70 3.52 2.56
N GLU A 37 -9.16 4.13 1.50
CA GLU A 37 -9.99 4.73 0.44
C GLU A 37 -10.92 3.71 -0.24
N ALA A 38 -10.45 2.47 -0.48
CA ALA A 38 -11.31 1.40 -0.98
C ALA A 38 -12.41 1.04 0.00
N TYR A 39 -12.08 0.93 1.30
CA TYR A 39 -13.07 0.66 2.34
C TYR A 39 -14.17 1.74 2.39
N ASP A 40 -13.77 3.01 2.36
CA ASP A 40 -14.69 4.15 2.39
C ASP A 40 -15.60 4.18 1.15
N SER A 41 -15.11 3.65 0.02
CA SER A 41 -15.83 3.42 -1.23
C SER A 41 -16.68 2.13 -1.26
N GLN A 42 -16.80 1.38 -0.16
CA GLN A 42 -17.51 0.10 -0.09
C GLN A 42 -16.94 -0.99 -1.03
N GLU A 43 -15.63 -0.95 -1.26
CA GLU A 43 -14.87 -1.98 -1.97
C GLU A 43 -14.15 -2.91 -0.98
N VAL A 44 -13.60 -4.02 -1.48
CA VAL A 44 -12.67 -4.84 -0.69
C VAL A 44 -11.45 -3.97 -0.34
N PRO A 45 -11.03 -3.87 0.94
CA PRO A 45 -10.01 -2.92 1.40
C PRO A 45 -8.60 -3.38 1.02
N VAL A 46 -8.30 -3.35 -0.28
CA VAL A 46 -6.99 -3.67 -0.85
C VAL A 46 -6.46 -2.43 -1.55
N GLY A 47 -5.29 -1.99 -1.10
CA GLY A 47 -4.48 -0.93 -1.70
C GLY A 47 -3.07 -1.41 -2.00
N CYS A 48 -2.46 -0.81 -3.02
CA CYS A 48 -1.08 -1.08 -3.41
C CYS A 48 -0.35 0.15 -3.97
N VAL A 49 0.99 0.11 -3.90
CA VAL A 49 1.89 1.08 -4.56
C VAL A 49 3.03 0.37 -5.28
N PHE A 50 3.41 0.91 -6.44
CA PHE A 50 4.56 0.47 -7.21
C PHE A 50 5.71 1.46 -7.01
N VAL A 51 6.83 0.95 -6.49
CA VAL A 51 8.02 1.76 -6.21
C VAL A 51 9.12 1.38 -7.19
N LEU A 52 9.58 2.33 -7.99
CA LEU A 52 10.70 2.18 -8.89
C LEU A 52 12.02 2.42 -8.15
N ASP A 53 12.96 1.49 -8.33
CA ASP A 53 14.32 1.57 -7.79
C ASP A 53 14.40 1.80 -6.27
N GLY A 54 13.36 1.38 -5.53
CA GLY A 54 13.30 1.51 -4.07
C GLY A 54 13.03 2.93 -3.55
N GLU A 55 12.87 3.93 -4.42
CA GLU A 55 12.81 5.34 -4.00
C GLU A 55 11.50 6.02 -4.38
N THR A 56 11.01 5.81 -5.60
CA THR A 56 9.96 6.64 -6.19
C THR A 56 8.68 5.83 -6.44
N ILE A 57 7.55 6.27 -5.87
CA ILE A 57 6.25 5.72 -6.24
C ILE A 57 5.90 6.18 -7.66
N ILE A 58 5.72 5.22 -8.57
CA ILE A 58 5.35 5.49 -9.97
C ILE A 58 3.87 5.25 -10.26
N GLY A 59 3.18 4.54 -9.37
CA GLY A 59 1.77 4.22 -9.50
C GLY A 59 1.19 3.66 -8.21
N SER A 60 -0.13 3.76 -8.10
CA SER A 60 -0.90 3.28 -6.97
C SER A 60 -2.27 2.82 -7.44
N GLY A 61 -2.91 1.94 -6.69
CA GLY A 61 -4.21 1.40 -7.06
C GLY A 61 -4.94 0.82 -5.86
N ARG A 62 -6.26 0.89 -5.93
CA ARG A 62 -7.21 0.29 -4.99
C ARG A 62 -8.21 -0.59 -5.74
N ASN A 63 -8.83 -1.53 -5.05
CA ASN A 63 -9.94 -2.28 -5.64
C ASN A 63 -11.07 -1.33 -6.07
N ARG A 64 -11.60 -1.57 -7.27
CA ARG A 64 -12.75 -0.85 -7.86
C ARG A 64 -13.74 -1.81 -8.53
N THR A 65 -13.82 -3.04 -8.03
CA THR A 65 -14.60 -4.13 -8.64
C THR A 65 -16.09 -3.83 -8.70
N ASN A 66 -16.64 -3.23 -7.65
CA ASN A 66 -18.04 -2.84 -7.55
C ASN A 66 -18.31 -1.55 -8.33
N GLU A 67 -17.48 -0.52 -8.15
CA GLU A 67 -17.60 0.79 -8.80
C GLU A 67 -17.59 0.69 -10.33
N THR A 68 -16.74 -0.18 -10.87
CA THR A 68 -16.59 -0.37 -12.32
C THR A 68 -17.43 -1.51 -12.89
N CYS A 69 -18.13 -2.26 -12.04
CA CYS A 69 -18.82 -3.50 -12.39
C CYS A 69 -17.91 -4.50 -13.15
N ASN A 70 -16.63 -4.55 -12.81
CA ASN A 70 -15.64 -5.41 -13.46
C ASN A 70 -14.77 -6.13 -12.42
N GLY A 71 -14.92 -7.46 -12.36
CA GLY A 71 -14.21 -8.32 -11.43
C GLY A 71 -12.69 -8.36 -11.60
N THR A 72 -12.14 -7.84 -12.70
CA THR A 72 -10.68 -7.76 -12.90
C THR A 72 -10.07 -6.49 -12.32
N ARG A 73 -10.87 -5.54 -11.82
CA ARG A 73 -10.41 -4.22 -11.34
C ARG A 73 -9.87 -4.28 -9.91
N HIS A 74 -8.91 -5.19 -9.72
CA HIS A 74 -8.14 -5.34 -8.50
C HIS A 74 -7.08 -4.23 -8.37
N ALA A 75 -6.69 -3.90 -7.13
CA ALA A 75 -5.73 -2.86 -6.83
C ALA A 75 -4.45 -2.91 -7.68
N GLU A 76 -3.88 -4.10 -7.88
CA GLU A 76 -2.63 -4.29 -8.62
C GLU A 76 -2.80 -4.00 -10.11
N LEU A 77 -3.91 -4.43 -10.71
CA LEU A 77 -4.20 -4.20 -12.12
C LEU A 77 -4.58 -2.74 -12.39
N GLU A 78 -5.31 -2.09 -11.47
CA GLU A 78 -5.60 -0.66 -11.56
C GLU A 78 -4.33 0.20 -11.51
N ALA A 79 -3.38 -0.17 -10.65
CA ALA A 79 -2.09 0.51 -10.57
C ALA A 79 -1.25 0.31 -11.85
N VAL A 80 -1.22 -0.91 -12.40
CA VAL A 80 -0.55 -1.21 -13.68
C VAL A 80 -1.13 -0.36 -14.81
N ASP A 81 -2.46 -0.33 -14.94
CA ASP A 81 -3.14 0.47 -15.97
C ASP A 81 -2.83 1.95 -15.80
N SER A 82 -2.83 2.45 -14.56
CA SER A 82 -2.44 3.83 -14.26
C SER A 82 -1.01 4.12 -14.74
N ILE A 83 -0.03 3.26 -14.44
CA ILE A 83 1.37 3.43 -14.84
C ILE A 83 1.50 3.44 -16.37
N LEU A 84 0.89 2.47 -17.06
CA LEU A 84 0.97 2.35 -18.52
C LEU A 84 0.27 3.50 -19.24
N SER A 85 -0.81 4.05 -18.67
CA SER A 85 -1.54 5.18 -19.24
C SER A 85 -0.76 6.51 -19.24
N THR A 86 0.27 6.64 -18.39
CA THR A 86 1.09 7.87 -18.34
C THR A 86 1.93 8.11 -19.59
N ASN A 87 2.08 7.11 -20.49
CA ASN A 87 2.98 7.12 -21.67
C ASN A 87 4.46 7.44 -21.37
N LYS A 88 4.82 7.59 -20.08
CA LYS A 88 6.18 7.87 -19.62
C LYS A 88 6.99 6.59 -19.42
N TYR A 89 6.31 5.49 -19.12
CA TYR A 89 6.92 4.22 -18.76
C TYR A 89 6.53 3.12 -19.75
N THR A 90 7.49 2.29 -20.11
CA THR A 90 7.25 1.07 -20.90
C THR A 90 7.06 -0.12 -19.96
N SER A 91 6.54 -1.23 -20.48
CA SER A 91 6.35 -2.46 -19.71
C SER A 91 7.64 -3.01 -19.10
N TYR A 92 8.83 -2.66 -19.60
CA TYR A 92 10.10 -3.10 -19.03
C TYR A 92 10.37 -2.50 -17.63
N ILE A 93 9.72 -1.37 -17.29
CA ILE A 93 9.94 -0.69 -16.01
C ILE A 93 9.61 -1.59 -14.82
N PHE A 94 8.61 -2.46 -14.97
CA PHE A 94 8.11 -3.33 -13.92
C PHE A 94 9.16 -4.29 -13.38
N ARG A 95 10.19 -4.65 -14.17
CA ARG A 95 11.33 -5.47 -13.72
C ARG A 95 12.16 -4.83 -12.61
N ARG A 96 12.07 -3.50 -12.47
CA ARG A 96 12.78 -2.69 -11.46
C ARG A 96 11.85 -2.19 -10.36
N CYS A 97 10.57 -2.57 -10.43
CA CYS A 97 9.57 -2.13 -9.47
C CYS A 97 9.49 -3.12 -8.30
N THR A 98 9.30 -2.58 -7.11
CA THR A 98 8.84 -3.30 -5.93
C THR A 98 7.36 -2.99 -5.73
N LEU A 99 6.54 -4.03 -5.59
CA LEU A 99 5.12 -3.90 -5.26
C LEU A 99 4.95 -3.97 -3.74
N TYR A 100 4.29 -2.97 -3.17
CA TYR A 100 3.80 -3.01 -1.80
C TYR A 100 2.29 -3.13 -1.85
N VAL A 101 1.75 -4.21 -1.30
CA VAL A 101 0.32 -4.52 -1.33
C VAL A 101 -0.13 -4.97 0.06
N THR A 102 -1.34 -4.57 0.43
CA THR A 102 -1.92 -4.82 1.75
C THR A 102 -2.36 -6.27 1.98
N VAL A 103 -2.63 -7.01 0.90
CA VAL A 103 -3.03 -8.43 0.90
C VAL A 103 -2.22 -9.17 -0.15
N GLU A 104 -1.96 -10.46 0.06
CA GLU A 104 -1.30 -11.31 -0.94
C GLU A 104 -2.05 -11.25 -2.30
N PRO A 105 -1.33 -11.01 -3.43
CA PRO A 105 -1.95 -11.01 -4.75
C PRO A 105 -2.61 -12.35 -5.08
N CYS A 106 -3.82 -12.30 -5.63
CA CYS A 106 -4.49 -13.53 -6.09
C CYS A 106 -3.79 -14.10 -7.34
N VAL A 107 -4.15 -15.34 -7.72
CA VAL A 107 -3.57 -16.05 -8.88
C VAL A 107 -3.62 -15.20 -10.17
N MET A 108 -4.70 -14.45 -10.39
CA MET A 108 -4.84 -13.55 -11.54
C MET A 108 -3.79 -12.43 -11.52
N CYS A 109 -3.70 -11.69 -10.41
CA CYS A 109 -2.76 -10.57 -10.26
C CYS A 109 -1.32 -11.08 -10.30
N ALA A 110 -1.00 -12.14 -9.58
CA ALA A 110 0.33 -12.75 -9.56
C ALA A 110 0.81 -13.14 -10.96
N TYR A 111 -0.06 -13.78 -11.76
CA TYR A 111 0.27 -14.15 -13.14
C TYR A 111 0.46 -12.93 -14.05
N ALA A 112 -0.39 -11.91 -13.92
CA ALA A 112 -0.28 -10.68 -14.70
C ALA A 112 1.04 -9.92 -14.40
N LEU A 113 1.40 -9.79 -13.11
CA LEU A 113 2.66 -9.16 -12.69
C LEU A 113 3.88 -9.92 -13.22
N ARG A 114 3.84 -11.26 -13.18
CA ARG A 114 4.86 -12.10 -13.79
C ARG A 114 4.98 -11.85 -15.30
N GLN A 115 3.85 -11.67 -16.01
CA GLN A 115 3.86 -11.41 -17.45
C GLN A 115 4.49 -10.07 -17.81
N LEU A 116 4.42 -9.09 -16.89
CA LEU A 116 5.11 -7.79 -16.96
C LEU A 116 6.60 -7.89 -16.57
N GLY A 117 7.06 -9.05 -16.14
CA GLY A 117 8.45 -9.29 -15.74
C GLY A 117 8.75 -8.92 -14.29
N MET A 118 7.74 -8.72 -13.44
CA MET A 118 7.96 -8.57 -12.00
C MET A 118 8.37 -9.90 -11.39
N MET A 119 9.37 -9.86 -10.52
CA MET A 119 9.76 -11.01 -9.72
C MET A 119 9.02 -10.91 -8.38
N ILE A 120 8.02 -11.77 -8.20
CA ILE A 120 7.37 -11.97 -6.91
C ILE A 120 8.27 -12.96 -6.16
N LEU A 121 8.98 -12.47 -5.14
CA LEU A 121 9.76 -13.29 -4.21
C LEU A 121 8.98 -13.48 -2.92
#